data_AF-A0A0H3J570-F1
#
_entry.id   AF-A0A0H3J570-F1
#
_cell.length_a   1.000
_cell.length_b   1.000
_cell.length_c   1.000
_cell.angle_alpha   90.00
_cell.angle_beta   90.00
_cell.angle_gamma   90.00
#
_symmetry.space_group_name_H-M   'P 1'
#
loop_
_entity.id
_entity.type
_entity.pdbx_description
1 polymer ?
#
loop_
_entity_poly.entity_id
_entity_poly.type
_entity_poly.pdbx_seq_one_letter_code
_entity_poly.pdbx_strand_id
1 'polypeptide(L)'
;MKKLLVLILSVAMTLLTFTGCGKSSTSNATSSTSETFDSSKPYTGKFVNGKLTKPFHLKMPTPTGFTEGIIADQKGFFKEVGIIPEYTGVLPANVSLAQSVIKGDNDLFGSGHLTTIAAVRAAGAKIKVVLTGSVDSPEFDKTHMTWFVKEGSNIKSAKDLVGKKIAMSSKGSCAELWNAEFLRQNGVDLNKTQIVVMNDQQQEQALKQGNIDVAIVHAPYNMKAKNNGGVNILTTSYEIAKGAGNGQLSGVGCRAFSEDFIKKYPDVVKAYIAADVKAQQYVDNHYEEALQIAAKVLKVDVKDTSGSLYAENQKWIIPEQVDFWIKVAERNKFTGFETPGKVKASDLYTNDLNPYKNGEIK
;
A
#
# COMPACT_ATOMS: atom_id res chain seq x y z
N MET A 1 57.91 3.91 6.16
CA MET A 1 58.69 3.69 7.40
C MET A 1 57.87 4.20 8.58
N LYS A 2 57.65 3.34 9.60
CA LYS A 2 57.53 3.56 11.07
C LYS A 2 56.97 4.91 11.57
N LYS A 3 56.09 5.06 12.58
CA LYS A 3 55.51 4.28 13.70
C LYS A 3 54.41 5.21 14.31
N LEU A 4 53.23 4.71 14.67
CA LEU A 4 52.77 4.43 16.05
C LEU A 4 52.93 5.57 17.08
N LEU A 5 51.81 6.11 17.61
CA LEU A 5 51.68 6.41 19.05
C LEU A 5 50.21 6.54 19.48
N VAL A 6 49.84 5.65 20.40
CA VAL A 6 48.61 5.58 21.18
C VAL A 6 48.75 6.49 22.40
N LEU A 7 47.71 7.23 22.78
CA LEU A 7 47.56 7.67 24.15
C LEU A 7 46.09 7.63 24.58
N ILE A 8 45.82 6.74 25.52
CA ILE A 8 44.60 6.63 26.32
C ILE A 8 44.74 7.63 27.47
N LEU A 9 43.75 8.47 27.71
CA LEU A 9 43.58 9.11 29.02
C LEU A 9 42.10 9.15 29.42
N SER A 10 41.78 8.22 30.31
CA SER A 10 40.65 8.17 31.21
C SER A 10 40.65 9.35 32.19
N VAL A 11 39.53 10.07 32.33
CA VAL A 11 39.27 10.95 33.47
C VAL A 11 37.87 10.69 34.00
N ALA A 12 37.83 10.54 35.32
CA ALA A 12 36.76 10.02 36.14
C ALA A 12 35.54 10.95 36.22
N MET A 13 34.37 10.31 36.35
CA MET A 13 33.07 10.95 36.51
C MET A 13 32.79 11.15 38.00
N THR A 14 32.74 12.42 38.42
CA THR A 14 32.49 12.80 39.82
C THR A 14 30.99 12.81 40.10
N LEU A 15 30.55 12.01 41.07
CA LEU A 15 29.22 12.05 41.67
C LEU A 15 28.99 13.39 42.39
N LEU A 16 27.84 14.02 42.13
CA LEU A 16 27.27 15.04 43.00
C LEU A 16 25.87 14.60 43.41
N THR A 17 25.75 14.19 44.67
CA THR A 17 24.49 13.97 45.37
C THR A 17 23.97 15.31 45.91
N PHE A 18 22.76 15.69 45.54
CA PHE A 18 21.99 16.71 46.26
C PHE A 18 20.67 16.11 46.73
N THR A 19 20.57 15.92 48.04
CA THR A 19 19.33 15.71 48.79
C THR A 19 18.61 17.05 48.98
N GLY A 20 17.36 17.15 48.54
CA GLY A 20 16.47 18.27 48.85
C GLY A 20 15.10 17.75 49.30
N CYS A 21 14.73 18.04 50.55
CA CYS A 21 13.44 17.69 51.13
C CYS A 21 12.34 18.71 50.77
N GLY A 22 11.15 18.18 50.41
CA GLY A 22 9.88 18.65 50.97
C GLY A 22 9.06 19.66 50.16
N LYS A 23 7.99 19.19 49.49
CA LYS A 23 6.60 19.50 49.89
C LYS A 23 5.61 18.66 49.08
N SER A 24 4.74 17.97 49.82
CA SER A 24 3.60 17.20 49.33
C SER A 24 2.49 18.10 48.78
N SER A 25 2.15 17.92 47.50
CA SER A 25 0.82 18.21 46.98
C SER A 25 0.33 16.99 46.20
N THR A 26 -0.70 16.37 46.74
CA THR A 26 -1.38 15.20 46.20
C THR A 26 -2.12 15.60 44.92
N SER A 27 -1.66 15.10 43.77
CA SER A 27 -2.50 15.00 42.57
C SER A 27 -2.55 13.54 42.16
N ASN A 28 -3.75 12.96 42.24
CA ASN A 28 -4.06 11.65 41.69
C ASN A 28 -3.92 11.71 40.16
N ALA A 29 -2.73 11.41 39.66
CA ALA A 29 -2.55 11.00 38.28
C ALA A 29 -2.70 9.48 38.26
N THR A 30 -3.86 9.01 37.80
CA THR A 30 -4.07 7.62 37.41
C THR A 30 -3.01 7.28 36.37
N SER A 31 -1.97 6.57 36.79
CA SER A 31 -0.96 6.02 35.90
C SER A 31 -1.63 5.00 35.00
N SER A 32 -2.01 5.41 33.79
CA SER A 32 -2.25 4.48 32.70
C SER A 32 -0.91 3.82 32.38
N THR A 33 -0.65 2.67 33.00
CA THR A 33 0.42 1.78 32.58
C THR A 33 0.17 1.44 31.11
N SER A 34 0.95 2.05 30.22
CA SER A 34 1.13 1.53 28.87
C SER A 34 1.84 0.19 29.03
N GLU A 35 1.06 -0.87 29.18
CA GLU A 35 1.52 -2.25 29.01
C GLU A 35 2.07 -2.34 27.58
N THR A 36 3.38 -2.19 27.46
CA THR A 36 4.12 -2.45 26.23
C THR A 36 3.99 -3.94 25.96
N PHE A 37 3.51 -4.29 24.77
CA PHE A 37 3.34 -5.68 24.36
C PHE A 37 4.71 -6.37 24.31
N ASP A 38 4.92 -7.32 25.22
CA ASP A 38 6.08 -8.21 25.20
C ASP A 38 5.87 -9.30 24.13
N SER A 39 6.46 -9.05 22.95
CA SER A 39 6.40 -9.98 21.80
C SER A 39 7.00 -11.36 22.05
N SER A 40 7.71 -11.56 23.17
CA SER A 40 8.25 -12.87 23.58
C SER A 40 7.20 -13.78 24.24
N LYS A 41 6.06 -13.22 24.67
CA LYS A 41 4.96 -13.97 25.28
C LYS A 41 3.83 -14.19 24.27
N PRO A 42 3.11 -15.34 24.33
CA PRO A 42 1.93 -15.54 23.51
C PRO A 42 0.91 -14.43 23.74
N TYR A 43 0.45 -13.79 22.65
CA TYR A 43 -0.63 -12.82 22.71
C TYR A 43 -1.93 -13.51 23.15
N THR A 44 -2.57 -13.00 24.20
CA THR A 44 -3.78 -13.58 24.78
C THR A 44 -5.04 -12.74 24.57
N GLY A 45 -4.95 -11.63 23.84
CA GLY A 45 -6.11 -10.79 23.56
C GLY A 45 -7.09 -11.50 22.64
N LYS A 46 -8.38 -11.17 22.78
CA LYS A 46 -9.48 -11.74 22.01
C LYS A 46 -10.26 -10.65 21.30
N PHE A 47 -10.81 -10.96 20.14
CA PHE A 47 -11.71 -10.07 19.41
C PHE A 47 -13.13 -10.23 19.95
N VAL A 48 -13.65 -9.20 20.61
CA VAL A 48 -14.97 -9.21 21.24
C VAL A 48 -15.66 -7.87 20.96
N ASN A 49 -16.88 -7.93 20.42
CA ASN A 49 -17.70 -6.74 20.13
C ASN A 49 -16.95 -5.67 19.31
N GLY A 50 -16.22 -6.10 18.28
CA GLY A 50 -15.54 -5.17 17.37
C GLY A 50 -14.14 -4.72 17.79
N LYS A 51 -13.58 -5.19 18.92
CA LYS A 51 -12.25 -4.76 19.40
C LYS A 51 -11.48 -5.85 20.12
N LEU A 52 -10.17 -5.66 20.26
CA LEU A 52 -9.29 -6.51 21.05
C LEU A 52 -9.43 -6.24 22.55
N THR A 53 -9.42 -7.30 23.36
CA THR A 53 -9.40 -7.20 24.83
C THR A 53 -8.03 -6.79 25.40
N LYS A 54 -6.97 -6.90 24.60
CA LYS A 54 -5.62 -6.41 24.91
C LYS A 54 -5.05 -5.69 23.69
N PRO A 55 -4.32 -4.58 23.83
CA PRO A 55 -3.73 -3.93 22.68
C PRO A 55 -2.69 -4.80 21.96
N PHE A 56 -2.54 -4.62 20.64
CA PHE A 56 -1.53 -5.30 19.83
C PHE A 56 -0.73 -4.28 19.00
N HIS A 57 0.59 -4.38 19.05
CA HIS A 57 1.49 -3.58 18.20
C HIS A 57 1.62 -4.24 16.84
N LEU A 58 1.11 -3.59 15.79
CA LEU A 58 1.06 -4.14 14.43
C LEU A 58 2.14 -3.49 13.56
N LYS A 59 3.14 -4.27 13.15
CA LYS A 59 4.22 -3.79 12.29
C LYS A 59 3.73 -3.59 10.87
N MET A 60 3.85 -2.37 10.38
CA MET A 60 3.40 -2.02 9.03
C MET A 60 4.36 -1.04 8.35
N PRO A 61 4.44 -1.05 7.01
CA PRO A 61 5.28 -0.09 6.29
C PRO A 61 4.73 1.33 6.48
N THR A 62 5.63 2.32 6.49
CA THR A 62 5.25 3.74 6.45
C THR A 62 4.54 4.06 5.12
N PRO A 63 3.31 4.59 5.15
CA PRO A 63 2.58 4.95 3.93
C PRO A 63 3.30 6.05 3.13
N THR A 64 3.34 5.89 1.81
CA THR A 64 3.91 6.89 0.87
C THR A 64 2.88 7.45 -0.11
N GLY A 65 1.62 7.06 0.02
CA GLY A 65 0.51 7.50 -0.83
C GLY A 65 -0.80 7.51 -0.05
N PHE A 66 -1.89 7.91 -0.70
CA PHE A 66 -3.21 7.90 -0.10
C PHE A 66 -3.63 6.45 0.20
N THR A 67 -3.94 6.14 1.46
CA THR A 67 -4.43 4.83 1.90
C THR A 67 -5.43 4.99 3.04
N GLU A 68 -6.37 4.07 3.14
CA GLU A 68 -7.29 3.93 4.26
C GLU A 68 -6.55 3.71 5.58
N GLY A 69 -5.34 3.12 5.56
CA GLY A 69 -4.50 2.97 6.74
C GLY A 69 -4.12 4.32 7.38
N ILE A 70 -3.84 5.35 6.57
CA ILE A 70 -3.62 6.72 7.08
C ILE A 70 -4.88 7.22 7.80
N ILE A 71 -6.05 6.99 7.22
CA ILE A 71 -7.33 7.43 7.78
C ILE A 71 -7.63 6.66 9.06
N ALA A 72 -7.42 5.35 9.08
CA ALA A 72 -7.61 4.49 10.25
C ALA A 72 -6.73 4.93 11.42
N ASP A 73 -5.48 5.32 11.17
CA ASP A 73 -4.56 5.84 12.18
C ASP A 73 -4.99 7.24 12.66
N GLN A 74 -5.13 8.20 11.74
CA GLN A 74 -5.41 9.59 12.09
C GLN A 74 -6.80 9.83 12.68
N LYS A 75 -7.81 9.04 12.30
CA LYS A 75 -9.16 9.09 12.89
C LYS A 75 -9.27 8.23 14.16
N GLY A 76 -8.23 7.47 14.51
CA GLY A 76 -8.19 6.63 15.71
C GLY A 76 -8.94 5.30 15.59
N PHE A 77 -9.33 4.87 14.39
CA PHE A 77 -10.02 3.60 14.19
C PHE A 77 -9.16 2.39 14.56
N PHE A 78 -7.84 2.45 14.35
CA PHE A 78 -6.95 1.42 14.89
C PHE A 78 -6.98 1.38 16.42
N LYS A 79 -6.95 2.55 17.07
CA LYS A 79 -7.03 2.64 18.54
C LYS A 79 -8.36 2.10 19.08
N GLU A 80 -9.48 2.37 18.41
CA GLU A 80 -10.81 1.86 18.80
C GLU A 80 -10.85 0.33 18.86
N VAL A 81 -10.18 -0.35 17.92
CA VAL A 81 -10.12 -1.82 17.86
C VAL A 81 -8.96 -2.41 18.67
N GLY A 82 -8.13 -1.59 19.30
CA GLY A 82 -6.97 -2.02 20.10
C GLY A 82 -5.70 -2.30 19.30
N ILE A 83 -5.57 -1.80 18.07
CA ILE A 83 -4.35 -1.86 17.28
C ILE A 83 -3.51 -0.61 17.53
N ILE A 84 -2.20 -0.82 17.72
CA ILE A 84 -1.19 0.23 17.83
C ILE A 84 -0.27 0.08 16.61
N PRO A 85 -0.34 0.97 15.61
CA PRO A 85 0.56 0.92 14.46
C PRO A 85 2.02 1.08 14.87
N GLU A 86 2.88 0.18 14.41
CA GLU A 86 4.35 0.29 14.51
C GLU A 86 4.92 0.43 13.10
N TYR A 87 5.28 1.66 12.71
CA TYR A 87 5.81 1.92 11.38
C TYR A 87 7.27 1.49 11.24
N THR A 88 7.55 0.58 10.32
CA THR A 88 8.89 -0.03 10.12
C THR A 88 9.74 0.67 9.06
N GLY A 89 9.29 1.82 8.57
CA GLY A 89 9.93 2.56 7.48
C GLY A 89 9.28 2.29 6.12
N VAL A 90 9.82 2.94 5.08
CA VAL A 90 9.27 2.88 3.72
C VAL A 90 9.73 1.61 3.02
N LEU A 91 8.78 0.84 2.48
CA LEU A 91 9.03 -0.28 1.58
C LEU A 91 8.15 -0.14 0.34
N PRO A 92 8.68 -0.42 -0.87
CA PRO A 92 7.88 -0.36 -2.08
C PRO A 92 6.83 -1.47 -2.09
N ALA A 93 5.65 -1.17 -2.63
CA ALA A 93 4.48 -2.06 -2.71
C ALA A 93 4.66 -3.17 -3.77
N ASN A 94 5.68 -3.99 -3.61
CA ASN A 94 6.05 -5.07 -4.50
C ASN A 94 6.54 -6.30 -3.71
N VAL A 95 7.24 -7.23 -4.40
CA VAL A 95 7.75 -8.47 -3.82
C VAL A 95 8.60 -8.25 -2.56
N SER A 96 9.35 -7.14 -2.42
CA SER A 96 10.15 -6.90 -1.22
C SER A 96 9.30 -6.69 0.03
N LEU A 97 8.17 -5.97 -0.08
CA LEU A 97 7.23 -5.82 1.03
C LEU A 97 6.58 -7.16 1.37
N ALA A 98 6.18 -7.94 0.37
CA ALA A 98 5.63 -9.28 0.60
C ALA A 98 6.65 -10.19 1.31
N GLN A 99 7.93 -10.16 0.91
CA GLN A 99 9.00 -10.90 1.58
C GLN A 99 9.23 -10.44 3.02
N SER A 100 9.15 -9.14 3.29
CA SER A 100 9.23 -8.59 4.65
C SER A 100 8.11 -9.14 5.55
N VAL A 101 6.89 -9.28 5.01
CA VAL A 101 5.74 -9.88 5.70
C VAL A 101 5.92 -11.38 5.96
N ILE A 102 6.45 -12.11 4.98
CA ILE A 102 6.73 -13.54 5.12
C ILE A 102 7.79 -13.80 6.19
N LYS A 103 8.78 -12.90 6.33
CA LYS A 103 9.83 -12.99 7.35
C LYS A 103 9.39 -12.53 8.75
N GLY A 104 8.30 -11.77 8.85
CA GLY A 104 7.85 -11.14 10.09
C GLY A 104 8.58 -9.84 10.45
N ASP A 105 9.33 -9.26 9.51
CA ASP A 105 9.89 -7.91 9.66
C ASP A 105 8.78 -6.86 9.62
N ASN A 106 7.74 -7.12 8.81
CA ASN A 106 6.44 -6.48 8.86
C ASN A 106 5.37 -7.55 9.15
N ASP A 107 4.26 -7.16 9.76
CA ASP A 107 3.11 -8.05 9.94
C ASP A 107 2.15 -7.93 8.76
N LEU A 108 1.99 -6.71 8.23
CA LEU A 108 0.99 -6.37 7.24
C LEU A 108 1.61 -6.02 5.87
N PHE A 109 1.11 -6.67 4.82
CA PHE A 109 1.22 -6.19 3.44
C PHE A 109 0.17 -5.09 3.25
N GLY A 110 0.53 -3.85 3.61
CA GLY A 110 -0.41 -2.74 3.73
C GLY A 110 -0.66 -1.96 2.44
N SER A 111 0.07 -2.28 1.37
CA SER A 111 -0.06 -1.62 0.07
C SER A 111 0.40 -2.55 -1.04
N GLY A 112 -0.24 -2.47 -2.21
CA GLY A 112 0.04 -3.28 -3.39
C GLY A 112 -1.17 -4.07 -3.87
N HIS A 113 -0.94 -4.97 -4.83
CA HIS A 113 -1.99 -5.62 -5.61
C HIS A 113 -1.84 -7.14 -5.65
N LEU A 114 -2.92 -7.81 -6.04
CA LEU A 114 -3.04 -9.27 -6.09
C LEU A 114 -1.93 -9.97 -6.88
N THR A 115 -1.40 -9.33 -7.93
CA THR A 115 -0.31 -9.86 -8.76
C THR A 115 0.96 -10.12 -7.97
N THR A 116 1.29 -9.23 -7.02
CA THR A 116 2.46 -9.41 -6.14
C THR A 116 2.28 -10.62 -5.23
N ILE A 117 1.08 -10.76 -4.63
CA ILE A 117 0.74 -11.90 -3.77
C ILE A 117 0.78 -13.21 -4.55
N ALA A 118 0.21 -13.24 -5.74
CA ALA A 118 0.24 -14.41 -6.61
C ALA A 118 1.68 -14.79 -7.00
N ALA A 119 2.52 -13.83 -7.36
CA ALA A 119 3.91 -14.08 -7.74
C ALA A 119 4.71 -14.72 -6.59
N VAL A 120 4.59 -14.20 -5.35
CA VAL A 120 5.29 -14.81 -4.20
C VAL A 120 4.72 -16.17 -3.81
N ARG A 121 3.40 -16.38 -3.92
CA ARG A 121 2.78 -17.69 -3.68
C ARG A 121 3.21 -18.72 -4.72
N ALA A 122 3.33 -18.34 -5.98
CA ALA A 122 3.87 -19.20 -7.03
C ALA A 122 5.33 -19.63 -6.74
N ALA A 123 6.06 -18.83 -5.98
CA ALA A 123 7.39 -19.15 -5.45
C ALA A 123 7.38 -19.89 -4.10
N GLY A 124 6.21 -20.33 -3.61
CA GLY A 124 6.06 -21.12 -2.39
C GLY A 124 5.81 -20.33 -1.11
N ALA A 125 5.61 -19.01 -1.18
CA ALA A 125 5.29 -18.21 -0.01
C ALA A 125 3.90 -18.53 0.55
N LYS A 126 3.78 -18.49 1.88
CA LYS A 126 2.51 -18.67 2.61
C LYS A 126 1.98 -17.33 3.09
N ILE A 127 1.28 -16.64 2.20
CA ILE A 127 0.69 -15.31 2.45
C ILE A 127 -0.71 -15.26 1.84
N LYS A 128 -1.69 -14.69 2.54
CA LYS A 128 -3.08 -14.58 2.07
C LYS A 128 -3.62 -13.17 2.21
N VAL A 129 -4.33 -12.73 1.19
CA VAL A 129 -5.15 -11.52 1.23
C VAL A 129 -6.35 -11.74 2.14
N VAL A 130 -6.62 -10.77 3.01
CA VAL A 130 -7.73 -10.79 3.97
C VAL A 130 -8.74 -9.67 3.74
N LEU A 131 -8.35 -8.62 3.00
CA LEU A 131 -9.21 -7.51 2.63
C LEU A 131 -8.75 -6.88 1.30
N THR A 132 -9.70 -6.38 0.51
CA THR A 132 -9.43 -5.53 -0.66
C THR A 132 -9.21 -4.08 -0.21
N GLY A 133 -8.34 -3.36 -0.92
CA GLY A 133 -8.14 -1.92 -0.72
C GLY A 133 -8.97 -1.08 -1.71
N SER A 134 -8.38 0.02 -2.18
CA SER A 134 -8.97 0.96 -3.12
C SER A 134 -9.55 0.33 -4.39
N VAL A 135 -10.41 1.05 -5.11
CA VAL A 135 -10.81 0.79 -6.51
C VAL A 135 -10.41 1.98 -7.40
N ASP A 136 -10.46 1.80 -8.72
CA ASP A 136 -10.21 2.89 -9.67
C ASP A 136 -11.50 3.66 -10.00
N SER A 137 -11.33 4.88 -10.51
CA SER A 137 -12.40 5.81 -10.86
C SER A 137 -12.10 6.53 -12.18
N PRO A 138 -13.13 6.82 -13.02
CA PRO A 138 -12.98 7.70 -14.17
C PRO A 138 -12.77 9.17 -13.76
N GLU A 139 -13.06 9.53 -12.51
CA GLU A 139 -12.80 10.87 -11.97
C GLU A 139 -11.31 11.04 -11.71
N PHE A 140 -10.70 12.03 -12.35
CA PHE A 140 -9.24 12.15 -12.39
C PHE A 140 -8.59 12.34 -11.01
N ASP A 141 -9.25 13.05 -10.10
CA ASP A 141 -8.79 13.24 -8.72
C ASP A 141 -8.87 11.97 -7.86
N LYS A 142 -9.42 10.89 -8.41
CA LYS A 142 -9.60 9.57 -7.79
C LYS A 142 -9.03 8.44 -8.64
N THR A 143 -8.44 8.76 -9.80
CA THR A 143 -7.85 7.80 -10.72
C THR A 143 -6.57 7.20 -10.11
N HIS A 144 -6.47 5.88 -10.16
CA HIS A 144 -5.37 5.12 -9.59
C HIS A 144 -4.02 5.42 -10.27
N MET A 145 -3.94 5.30 -11.59
CA MET A 145 -2.74 5.58 -12.39
C MET A 145 -3.02 6.35 -13.67
N THR A 146 -2.07 7.18 -14.07
CA THR A 146 -2.15 8.00 -15.28
C THR A 146 -0.87 7.86 -16.10
N TRP A 147 -1.03 7.63 -17.41
CA TRP A 147 0.05 7.66 -18.38
C TRP A 147 0.15 9.08 -18.93
N PHE A 148 1.23 9.77 -18.60
CA PHE A 148 1.52 11.10 -19.12
C PHE A 148 2.55 11.05 -20.23
N VAL A 149 2.37 11.92 -21.23
CA VAL A 149 3.36 12.25 -22.25
C VAL A 149 3.67 13.74 -22.18
N LYS A 150 4.84 14.17 -22.64
CA LYS A 150 5.17 15.60 -22.70
C LYS A 150 4.18 16.33 -23.63
N GLU A 151 3.79 17.55 -23.25
CA GLU A 151 3.00 18.40 -24.13
C GLU A 151 3.74 18.64 -25.47
N GLY A 152 2.99 18.65 -26.58
CA GLY A 152 3.58 18.70 -27.93
C GLY A 152 4.23 17.39 -28.41
N SER A 153 4.25 16.32 -27.60
CA SER A 153 4.71 15.00 -28.04
C SER A 153 3.83 14.44 -29.17
N ASN A 154 4.48 13.75 -30.12
CA ASN A 154 3.82 12.99 -31.19
C ASN A 154 3.24 11.65 -30.71
N ILE A 155 3.41 11.29 -29.43
CA ILE A 155 2.84 10.07 -28.85
C ILE A 155 1.35 10.31 -28.58
N LYS A 156 0.47 9.64 -29.33
CA LYS A 156 -1.00 9.76 -29.21
C LYS A 156 -1.69 8.42 -28.94
N SER A 157 -0.97 7.31 -29.09
CA SER A 157 -1.50 5.96 -28.93
C SER A 157 -0.45 4.99 -28.42
N ALA A 158 -0.88 3.78 -28.03
CA ALA A 158 0.03 2.69 -27.66
C ALA A 158 1.02 2.32 -28.79
N LYS A 159 0.64 2.48 -30.06
CA LYS A 159 1.51 2.17 -31.21
C LYS A 159 2.75 3.06 -31.26
N ASP A 160 2.63 4.29 -30.78
CA ASP A 160 3.72 5.26 -30.75
C ASP A 160 4.74 4.97 -29.64
N LEU A 161 4.47 3.96 -28.79
CA LEU A 161 5.35 3.56 -27.68
C LEU A 161 6.47 2.62 -28.11
N VAL A 162 6.47 2.14 -29.35
CA VAL A 162 7.56 1.32 -29.89
C VAL A 162 8.88 2.11 -29.86
N GLY A 163 9.89 1.54 -29.22
CA GLY A 163 11.20 2.13 -28.99
C GLY A 163 11.25 3.21 -27.91
N LYS A 164 10.13 3.51 -27.24
CA LYS A 164 10.02 4.58 -26.25
C LYS A 164 10.38 4.14 -24.84
N LYS A 165 10.85 5.09 -24.04
CA LYS A 165 11.14 4.93 -22.61
C LYS A 165 9.90 5.20 -21.77
N ILE A 166 9.42 4.18 -21.08
CA ILE A 166 8.24 4.23 -20.21
C ILE A 166 8.71 4.13 -18.77
N ALA A 167 8.48 5.18 -17.98
CA ALA A 167 8.80 5.20 -16.57
C ALA A 167 7.69 4.59 -15.72
N MET A 168 8.08 3.85 -14.68
CA MET A 168 7.18 3.32 -13.67
C MET A 168 7.92 3.12 -12.34
N SER A 169 7.16 3.00 -11.24
CA SER A 169 7.69 2.90 -9.89
C SER A 169 8.56 1.66 -9.64
N SER A 170 8.21 0.51 -10.22
CA SER A 170 8.99 -0.73 -10.12
C SER A 170 8.56 -1.79 -11.14
N LYS A 171 9.46 -2.73 -11.45
CA LYS A 171 9.14 -3.97 -12.15
C LYS A 171 8.38 -4.94 -11.24
N GLY A 172 7.52 -5.77 -11.81
CA GLY A 172 6.61 -6.68 -11.11
C GLY A 172 5.40 -6.00 -10.47
N SER A 173 5.20 -4.70 -10.72
CA SER A 173 4.10 -3.90 -10.14
C SER A 173 2.82 -3.97 -10.99
N CYS A 174 1.73 -3.42 -10.45
CA CYS A 174 0.49 -3.20 -11.21
C CYS A 174 0.71 -2.30 -12.44
N ALA A 175 1.60 -1.31 -12.36
CA ALA A 175 1.93 -0.42 -13.48
C ALA A 175 2.48 -1.21 -14.67
N GLU A 176 3.35 -2.20 -14.43
CA GLU A 176 3.87 -3.05 -15.50
C GLU A 176 2.78 -3.92 -16.12
N LEU A 177 1.90 -4.51 -15.31
CA LEU A 177 0.77 -5.30 -15.82
C LEU A 177 -0.19 -4.45 -16.66
N TRP A 178 -0.60 -3.28 -16.17
CA TRP A 178 -1.54 -2.43 -16.87
C TRP A 178 -0.91 -1.81 -18.13
N ASN A 179 0.39 -1.53 -18.11
CA ASN A 179 1.11 -1.14 -19.32
C ASN A 179 1.18 -2.28 -20.34
N ALA A 180 1.44 -3.51 -19.91
CA ALA A 180 1.42 -4.69 -20.78
C ALA A 180 0.03 -4.87 -21.41
N GLU A 181 -1.04 -4.74 -20.62
CA GLU A 181 -2.41 -4.83 -21.12
C GLU A 181 -2.74 -3.72 -22.12
N PHE A 182 -2.34 -2.47 -21.85
CA PHE A 182 -2.53 -1.35 -22.77
C PHE A 182 -1.87 -1.60 -24.13
N LEU A 183 -0.62 -2.08 -24.12
CA LEU A 183 0.11 -2.43 -25.33
C LEU A 183 -0.55 -3.61 -26.06
N ARG A 184 -0.93 -4.66 -25.33
CA ARG A 184 -1.58 -5.87 -25.87
C ARG A 184 -2.91 -5.56 -26.54
N GLN A 185 -3.77 -4.74 -25.92
CA GLN A 185 -5.05 -4.29 -26.49
C GLN A 185 -4.86 -3.58 -27.84
N ASN A 186 -3.68 -3.00 -28.08
CA ASN A 186 -3.33 -2.26 -29.28
C ASN A 186 -2.38 -3.01 -30.23
N GLY A 187 -2.13 -4.31 -29.98
CA GLY A 187 -1.27 -5.14 -30.82
C GLY A 187 0.22 -4.80 -30.75
N VAL A 188 0.67 -4.16 -29.66
CA VAL A 188 2.08 -3.82 -29.43
C VAL A 188 2.68 -4.82 -28.45
N ASP A 189 3.87 -5.31 -28.77
CA ASP A 189 4.64 -6.18 -27.87
C ASP A 189 5.35 -5.33 -26.81
N LEU A 190 5.20 -5.70 -25.53
CA LEU A 190 5.85 -5.06 -24.40
C LEU A 190 7.37 -4.97 -24.60
N ASN A 191 8.00 -5.99 -25.19
CA ASN A 191 9.45 -6.06 -25.43
C ASN A 191 9.95 -5.04 -26.47
N LYS A 192 9.03 -4.39 -27.20
CA LYS A 192 9.36 -3.30 -28.11
C LYS A 192 9.43 -1.94 -27.41
N THR A 193 9.29 -1.89 -26.09
CA THR A 193 9.40 -0.67 -25.28
C THR A 193 10.55 -0.79 -24.28
N GLN A 194 11.01 0.34 -23.72
CA GLN A 194 12.08 0.36 -22.73
C GLN A 194 11.52 0.78 -21.37
N ILE A 195 11.58 -0.09 -20.37
CA ILE A 195 11.13 0.23 -19.01
C ILE A 195 12.24 0.97 -18.27
N VAL A 196 11.91 2.13 -17.69
CA VAL A 196 12.77 2.90 -16.80
C VAL A 196 12.15 2.89 -15.40
N VAL A 197 12.88 2.40 -14.39
CA VAL A 197 12.39 2.36 -13.01
C VAL A 197 12.80 3.64 -12.28
N MET A 198 11.83 4.39 -11.76
CA MET A 198 12.05 5.56 -10.92
C MET A 198 10.79 5.92 -10.12
N ASN A 199 10.96 6.66 -9.02
CA ASN A 199 9.86 7.05 -8.16
C ASN A 199 8.89 8.00 -8.87
N ASP A 200 7.60 7.85 -8.63
CA ASP A 200 6.53 8.67 -9.23
C ASP A 200 6.74 10.18 -9.09
N GLN A 201 7.26 10.62 -7.94
CA GLN A 201 7.59 12.02 -7.66
C GLN A 201 8.61 12.62 -8.65
N GLN A 202 9.48 11.79 -9.23
CA GLN A 202 10.55 12.20 -10.16
C GLN A 202 10.10 12.14 -11.62
N GLN A 203 9.07 11.34 -11.92
CA GLN A 203 8.68 11.05 -13.31
C GLN A 203 8.20 12.30 -14.06
N GLU A 204 7.45 13.20 -13.42
CA GLU A 204 6.98 14.44 -14.06
C GLU A 204 8.16 15.26 -14.61
N GLN A 205 9.19 15.48 -13.79
CA GLN A 205 10.36 16.26 -14.17
C GLN A 205 11.20 15.53 -15.23
N ALA A 206 11.39 14.21 -15.08
CA ALA A 206 12.11 13.41 -16.07
C ALA A 206 11.41 13.45 -17.45
N LEU A 207 10.08 13.42 -17.47
CA LEU A 207 9.28 13.53 -18.69
C LEU A 207 9.44 14.91 -19.35
N LYS A 208 9.35 15.98 -18.57
CA LYS A 208 9.54 17.36 -19.07
C LYS A 208 10.94 17.59 -19.63
N GLN A 209 11.95 17.00 -19.00
CA GLN A 209 13.36 17.05 -19.44
C GLN A 209 13.65 16.15 -20.66
N GLY A 210 12.74 15.24 -21.03
CA GLY A 210 12.95 14.31 -22.15
C GLY A 210 13.84 13.12 -21.82
N ASN A 211 14.09 12.85 -20.54
CA ASN A 211 14.84 11.67 -20.10
C ASN A 211 14.02 10.36 -20.30
N ILE A 212 12.70 10.50 -20.29
CA ILE A 212 11.69 9.47 -20.55
C ILE A 212 10.63 10.01 -21.52
N ASP A 213 9.95 9.12 -22.23
CA ASP A 213 8.91 9.48 -23.21
C ASP A 213 7.49 9.40 -22.63
N VAL A 214 7.29 8.51 -21.65
CA VAL A 214 6.02 8.30 -20.93
C VAL A 214 6.29 8.17 -19.44
N ALA A 215 5.45 8.78 -18.61
CA ALA A 215 5.43 8.58 -17.16
C ALA A 215 4.15 7.87 -16.74
N ILE A 216 4.25 6.77 -15.99
CA ILE A 216 3.12 6.10 -15.34
C ILE A 216 3.13 6.50 -13.87
N VAL A 217 2.22 7.39 -13.49
CA VAL A 217 2.21 8.05 -12.18
C VAL A 217 0.95 7.67 -11.41
N HIS A 218 1.11 7.24 -10.15
CA HIS A 218 0.00 6.92 -9.26
C HIS A 218 -0.54 8.17 -8.54
N ALA A 219 -1.75 8.08 -8.02
CA ALA A 219 -2.18 8.95 -6.94
C ALA A 219 -1.23 8.83 -5.71
N PRO A 220 -0.92 9.93 -4.99
CA PRO A 220 -1.45 11.27 -5.15
C PRO A 220 -0.75 12.14 -6.22
N TYR A 221 0.35 11.67 -6.80
CA TYR A 221 1.29 12.50 -7.57
C TYR A 221 0.82 12.84 -8.99
N ASN A 222 -0.13 12.08 -9.54
CA ASN A 222 -0.71 12.35 -10.86
C ASN A 222 -1.44 13.72 -10.90
N MET A 223 -2.06 14.15 -9.80
CA MET A 223 -2.73 15.46 -9.72
C MET A 223 -1.73 16.59 -9.85
N LYS A 224 -0.62 16.53 -9.11
CA LYS A 224 0.49 17.49 -9.23
C LYS A 224 1.01 17.60 -10.67
N ALA A 225 1.25 16.45 -11.32
CA ALA A 225 1.76 16.43 -12.69
C ALA A 225 0.78 17.12 -13.66
N LYS A 226 -0.53 16.89 -13.50
CA LYS A 226 -1.57 17.57 -14.28
C LYS A 226 -1.61 19.07 -13.99
N ASN A 227 -1.60 19.49 -12.73
CA ASN A 227 -1.72 20.90 -12.33
C ASN A 227 -0.51 21.75 -12.76
N ASN A 228 0.68 21.17 -12.73
CA ASN A 228 1.91 21.85 -13.18
C ASN A 228 1.97 22.08 -14.69
N GLY A 229 1.06 21.49 -15.48
CA GLY A 229 1.02 21.62 -16.94
C GLY A 229 2.25 21.03 -17.66
N GLY A 230 2.38 21.25 -18.97
CA GLY A 230 3.51 20.75 -19.78
C GLY A 230 3.47 19.24 -20.06
N VAL A 231 2.36 18.58 -19.72
CA VAL A 231 2.10 17.16 -19.98
C VAL A 231 0.67 16.98 -20.49
N ASN A 232 0.45 15.91 -21.26
CA ASN A 232 -0.87 15.44 -21.69
C ASN A 232 -1.11 14.03 -21.15
N ILE A 233 -2.38 13.71 -20.88
CA ILE A 233 -2.80 12.36 -20.51
C ILE A 233 -2.91 11.53 -21.79
N LEU A 234 -2.18 10.44 -21.87
CA LEU A 234 -2.28 9.43 -22.94
C LEU A 234 -3.42 8.46 -22.66
N THR A 235 -3.49 7.94 -21.43
CA THR A 235 -4.54 7.04 -20.96
C THR A 235 -4.53 6.96 -19.42
N THR A 236 -5.48 6.23 -18.84
CA THR A 236 -5.58 5.94 -17.41
C THR A 236 -5.74 4.44 -17.19
N SER A 237 -5.40 3.95 -16.00
CA SER A 237 -5.65 2.56 -15.63
C SER A 237 -7.12 2.18 -15.78
N TYR A 238 -8.03 3.10 -15.45
CA TYR A 238 -9.46 2.92 -15.60
C TYR A 238 -9.86 2.62 -17.06
N GLU A 239 -9.38 3.40 -18.03
CA GLU A 239 -9.72 3.17 -19.45
C GLU A 239 -9.12 1.87 -19.99
N ILE A 240 -7.88 1.54 -19.59
CA ILE A 240 -7.24 0.26 -19.96
C ILE A 240 -8.06 -0.91 -19.42
N ALA A 241 -8.48 -0.86 -18.17
CA ALA A 241 -9.20 -1.94 -17.52
C ALA A 241 -10.67 -2.03 -17.96
N LYS A 242 -11.27 -0.91 -18.37
CA LYS A 242 -12.56 -0.90 -19.06
C LYS A 242 -12.47 -1.67 -20.38
N GLY A 243 -11.42 -1.49 -21.16
CA GLY A 243 -11.13 -2.32 -22.34
C GLY A 243 -10.91 -3.80 -22.01
N ALA A 244 -10.53 -4.11 -20.77
CA ALA A 244 -10.40 -5.46 -20.24
C ALA A 244 -11.70 -6.05 -19.66
N GLY A 245 -12.78 -5.27 -19.60
CA GLY A 245 -14.09 -5.68 -19.12
C GLY A 245 -14.57 -4.97 -17.84
N ASN A 246 -13.71 -4.30 -17.08
CA ASN A 246 -14.11 -3.54 -15.89
C ASN A 246 -13.05 -2.50 -15.47
N GLY A 247 -13.38 -1.20 -15.58
CA GLY A 247 -12.46 -0.10 -15.26
C GLY A 247 -12.08 -0.01 -13.78
N GLN A 248 -13.07 -0.16 -12.89
CA GLN A 248 -12.90 -0.02 -11.44
C GLN A 248 -11.90 -1.03 -10.86
N LEU A 249 -11.79 -2.21 -11.48
CA LEU A 249 -10.97 -3.29 -10.95
C LEU A 249 -9.47 -3.04 -11.07
N SER A 250 -9.01 -2.08 -11.88
CA SER A 250 -7.58 -1.78 -11.99
C SER A 250 -6.93 -1.17 -10.76
N GLY A 251 -7.74 -0.57 -9.89
CA GLY A 251 -7.29 0.04 -8.65
C GLY A 251 -7.36 -0.89 -7.44
N VAL A 252 -7.88 -2.13 -7.60
CA VAL A 252 -8.10 -3.09 -6.51
C VAL A 252 -6.80 -3.39 -5.79
N GLY A 253 -6.59 -2.70 -4.68
CA GLY A 253 -5.52 -2.95 -3.74
C GLY A 253 -5.81 -4.21 -2.93
N CYS A 254 -4.82 -4.70 -2.19
CA CYS A 254 -5.02 -5.82 -1.28
C CYS A 254 -4.27 -5.61 0.05
N ARG A 255 -4.80 -6.21 1.10
CA ARG A 255 -4.20 -6.29 2.44
C ARG A 255 -3.96 -7.74 2.75
N ALA A 256 -2.73 -8.11 3.08
CA ALA A 256 -2.36 -9.50 3.27
C ALA A 256 -1.50 -9.71 4.51
N PHE A 257 -1.62 -10.89 5.09
CA PHE A 257 -0.82 -11.38 6.20
C PHE A 257 -0.21 -12.72 5.83
N SER A 258 0.92 -13.07 6.45
CA SER A 258 1.42 -14.45 6.35
C SER A 258 0.40 -15.43 6.94
N GLU A 259 0.33 -16.64 6.40
CA GLU A 259 -0.58 -17.67 6.94
C GLU A 259 -0.23 -18.02 8.39
N ASP A 260 1.05 -17.93 8.75
CA ASP A 260 1.52 -18.13 10.12
C ASP A 260 1.01 -17.02 11.05
N PHE A 261 1.01 -15.75 10.60
CA PHE A 261 0.42 -14.64 11.36
C PHE A 261 -1.09 -14.83 11.52
N ILE A 262 -1.79 -15.19 10.45
CA ILE A 262 -3.24 -15.48 10.46
C ILE A 262 -3.56 -16.57 11.48
N LYS A 263 -2.77 -17.65 11.51
CA LYS A 263 -2.95 -18.76 12.45
C LYS A 263 -2.65 -18.36 13.90
N LYS A 264 -1.60 -17.56 14.11
CA LYS A 264 -1.13 -17.18 15.45
C LYS A 264 -1.97 -16.06 16.09
N TYR A 265 -2.45 -15.12 15.28
CA TYR A 265 -3.14 -13.92 15.72
C TYR A 265 -4.47 -13.66 14.96
N PRO A 266 -5.40 -14.63 14.90
CA PRO A 266 -6.63 -14.49 14.13
C PRO A 266 -7.50 -13.33 14.65
N ASP A 267 -7.52 -13.11 15.96
CA ASP A 267 -8.24 -12.01 16.60
C ASP A 267 -7.69 -10.63 16.17
N VAL A 268 -6.37 -10.52 15.95
CA VAL A 268 -5.74 -9.28 15.47
C VAL A 268 -6.10 -9.02 14.01
N VAL A 269 -6.14 -10.06 13.17
CA VAL A 269 -6.58 -9.94 11.78
C VAL A 269 -8.04 -9.46 11.70
N LYS A 270 -8.93 -9.99 12.54
CA LYS A 270 -10.33 -9.50 12.63
C LYS A 270 -10.41 -8.03 13.02
N ALA A 271 -9.65 -7.63 14.04
CA ALA A 271 -9.60 -6.23 14.49
C ALA A 271 -9.07 -5.31 13.39
N TYR A 272 -8.04 -5.74 12.66
CA TYR A 272 -7.50 -5.01 11.53
C TYR A 272 -8.57 -4.80 10.45
N ILE A 273 -9.26 -5.88 10.02
CA ILE A 273 -10.34 -5.79 9.02
C ILE A 273 -11.44 -4.82 9.49
N ALA A 274 -11.83 -4.85 10.76
CA ALA A 274 -12.85 -3.97 11.31
C ALA A 274 -12.47 -2.48 11.21
N ALA A 275 -11.23 -2.14 11.60
CA ALA A 275 -10.74 -0.76 11.52
C ALA A 275 -10.56 -0.30 10.06
N ASP A 276 -10.04 -1.17 9.21
CA ASP A 276 -9.73 -0.85 7.81
C ASP A 276 -11.03 -0.65 7.01
N VAL A 277 -12.03 -1.53 7.13
CA VAL A 277 -13.36 -1.34 6.52
C VAL A 277 -14.03 -0.04 7.00
N LYS A 278 -13.92 0.29 8.29
CA LYS A 278 -14.43 1.57 8.81
C LYS A 278 -13.73 2.77 8.17
N ALA A 279 -12.42 2.69 7.93
CA ALA A 279 -11.65 3.73 7.26
C ALA A 279 -12.02 3.86 5.77
N GLN A 280 -12.23 2.75 5.07
CA GLN A 280 -12.70 2.73 3.68
C GLN A 280 -14.05 3.45 3.56
N GLN A 281 -15.02 3.09 4.40
CA GLN A 281 -16.33 3.74 4.45
C GLN A 281 -16.23 5.22 4.83
N TYR A 282 -15.31 5.59 5.72
CA TYR A 282 -15.08 6.98 6.07
C TYR A 282 -14.61 7.79 4.86
N VAL A 283 -13.66 7.25 4.08
CA VAL A 283 -13.16 7.93 2.88
C VAL A 283 -14.29 8.18 1.89
N ASP A 284 -15.10 7.17 1.61
CA ASP A 284 -16.18 7.32 0.62
C ASP A 284 -17.24 8.35 1.07
N ASN A 285 -17.51 8.46 2.37
CA ASN A 285 -18.50 9.41 2.92
C ASN A 285 -17.93 10.80 3.25
N HIS A 286 -16.61 10.92 3.40
CA HIS A 286 -15.91 12.13 3.85
C HIS A 286 -14.66 12.42 3.02
N TYR A 287 -14.77 12.25 1.70
CA TYR A 287 -13.62 12.24 0.78
C TYR A 287 -12.73 13.49 0.91
N GLU A 288 -13.32 14.69 0.97
CA GLU A 288 -12.56 15.94 1.08
C GLU A 288 -11.73 16.03 2.37
N GLU A 289 -12.31 15.62 3.50
CA GLU A 289 -11.61 15.58 4.79
C GLU A 289 -10.51 14.50 4.76
N ALA A 290 -10.81 13.32 4.22
CA ALA A 290 -9.83 12.24 4.08
C ALA A 290 -8.64 12.69 3.22
N LEU A 291 -8.89 13.42 2.14
CA LEU A 291 -7.85 14.00 1.28
C LEU A 291 -6.97 15.01 2.04
N GLN A 292 -7.57 15.88 2.85
CA GLN A 292 -6.83 16.83 3.70
C GLN A 292 -5.95 16.11 4.73
N ILE A 293 -6.48 15.07 5.39
CA ILE A 293 -5.73 14.25 6.36
C ILE A 293 -4.53 13.59 5.67
N ALA A 294 -4.76 12.93 4.54
CA ALA A 294 -3.71 12.27 3.78
C ALA A 294 -2.64 13.26 3.29
N ALA A 295 -3.04 14.41 2.75
CA ALA A 295 -2.12 15.45 2.29
C ALA A 295 -1.22 15.96 3.42
N LYS A 296 -1.77 16.16 4.63
CA LYS A 296 -1.02 16.56 5.82
C LYS A 296 0.02 15.52 6.22
N VAL A 297 -0.36 14.24 6.26
CA VAL A 297 0.55 13.13 6.63
C VAL A 297 1.66 12.96 5.59
N LEU A 298 1.31 13.03 4.30
CA LEU A 298 2.23 12.89 3.18
C LEU A 298 3.06 14.14 2.91
N LYS A 299 2.77 15.25 3.61
CA LYS A 299 3.44 16.56 3.47
C LYS A 299 3.39 17.09 2.04
N VAL A 300 2.22 17.01 1.42
CA VAL A 300 1.93 17.52 0.08
C VAL A 300 0.83 18.58 0.14
N ASP A 301 0.76 19.45 -0.88
CA ASP A 301 -0.33 20.42 -1.01
C ASP A 301 -1.62 19.67 -1.43
N VAL A 302 -2.70 19.89 -0.69
CA VAL A 302 -3.99 19.21 -0.94
C VAL A 302 -4.51 19.47 -2.36
N LYS A 303 -4.25 20.65 -2.94
CA LYS A 303 -4.67 20.99 -4.30
C LYS A 303 -3.98 20.13 -5.38
N ASP A 304 -2.79 19.63 -5.05
CA ASP A 304 -1.92 18.83 -5.92
C ASP A 304 -1.97 17.34 -5.55
N THR A 305 -2.97 16.93 -4.77
CA THR A 305 -3.15 15.58 -4.24
C THR A 305 -4.43 14.98 -4.80
N SER A 306 -4.35 13.75 -5.28
CA SER A 306 -5.51 12.88 -5.56
C SER A 306 -5.65 11.82 -4.49
N GLY A 307 -6.87 11.33 -4.31
CA GLY A 307 -7.21 10.29 -3.36
C GLY A 307 -7.50 8.96 -4.03
N SER A 308 -8.11 8.06 -3.27
CA SER A 308 -8.65 6.80 -3.78
C SER A 308 -10.07 6.62 -3.25
N LEU A 309 -10.87 5.87 -3.99
CA LEU A 309 -12.18 5.40 -3.53
C LEU A 309 -12.11 3.94 -3.13
N TYR A 310 -13.12 3.47 -2.42
CA TYR A 310 -13.31 2.07 -2.10
C TYR A 310 -14.59 1.53 -2.73
N ALA A 311 -14.71 0.21 -2.79
CA ALA A 311 -15.89 -0.43 -3.35
C ALA A 311 -17.08 -0.21 -2.41
N GLU A 312 -18.11 0.48 -2.90
CA GLU A 312 -19.29 0.82 -2.13
C GLU A 312 -19.91 -0.44 -1.50
N ASN A 313 -20.12 -0.40 -0.18
CA ASN A 313 -20.72 -1.49 0.60
C ASN A 313 -19.97 -2.84 0.56
N GLN A 314 -18.75 -2.90 0.01
CA GLN A 314 -17.95 -4.12 -0.02
C GLN A 314 -17.15 -4.25 1.28
N LYS A 315 -17.53 -5.21 2.13
CA LYS A 315 -16.86 -5.47 3.42
C LYS A 315 -15.94 -6.70 3.39
N TRP A 316 -15.91 -7.46 2.31
CA TRP A 316 -15.13 -8.68 2.14
C TRP A 316 -14.71 -8.88 0.69
N ILE A 317 -13.78 -9.81 0.45
CA ILE A 317 -13.23 -10.06 -0.88
C ILE A 317 -14.24 -10.79 -1.74
N ILE A 318 -14.44 -10.28 -2.96
CA ILE A 318 -15.29 -10.87 -3.98
C ILE A 318 -14.42 -11.70 -4.95
N PRO A 319 -14.63 -13.03 -5.07
CA PRO A 319 -13.78 -13.91 -5.88
C PRO A 319 -13.60 -13.45 -7.33
N GLU A 320 -14.66 -12.91 -7.93
CA GLU A 320 -14.68 -12.47 -9.32
C GLU A 320 -13.70 -11.31 -9.58
N GLN A 321 -13.46 -10.46 -8.58
CA GLN A 321 -12.46 -9.39 -8.65
C GLN A 321 -11.05 -9.97 -8.65
N VAL A 322 -10.82 -11.02 -7.87
CA VAL A 322 -9.53 -11.73 -7.84
C VAL A 322 -9.27 -12.44 -9.17
N ASP A 323 -10.28 -13.15 -9.67
CA ASP A 323 -10.22 -13.84 -10.96
C ASP A 323 -9.99 -12.87 -12.12
N PHE A 324 -10.54 -11.66 -12.07
CA PHE A 324 -10.28 -10.64 -13.08
C PHE A 324 -8.78 -10.34 -13.17
N TRP A 325 -8.12 -10.05 -12.04
CA TRP A 325 -6.68 -9.78 -12.00
C TRP A 325 -5.84 -10.97 -12.49
N ILE A 326 -6.21 -12.19 -12.07
CA ILE A 326 -5.54 -13.41 -12.54
C ILE A 326 -5.64 -13.52 -14.06
N LYS A 327 -6.84 -13.40 -14.63
CA LYS A 327 -7.07 -13.48 -16.08
C LYS A 327 -6.31 -12.38 -16.84
N VAL A 328 -6.26 -11.15 -16.29
CA VAL A 328 -5.47 -10.05 -16.86
C VAL A 328 -3.98 -10.38 -16.86
N ALA A 329 -3.46 -10.98 -15.79
CA ALA A 329 -2.06 -11.37 -15.70
C ALA A 329 -1.71 -12.53 -16.66
N GLU A 330 -2.56 -13.56 -16.73
CA GLU A 330 -2.37 -14.73 -17.59
C GLU A 330 -2.37 -14.36 -19.08
N ARG A 331 -3.34 -13.54 -19.53
CA ARG A 331 -3.41 -13.13 -20.94
C ARG A 331 -2.24 -12.25 -21.38
N ASN A 332 -1.56 -11.59 -20.44
CA ASN A 332 -0.34 -10.82 -20.68
C ASN A 332 0.93 -11.63 -20.44
N LYS A 333 0.83 -12.92 -20.05
CA LYS A 333 1.97 -13.76 -19.63
C LYS A 333 2.86 -13.04 -18.62
N PHE A 334 2.22 -12.34 -17.69
CA PHE A 334 2.92 -11.60 -16.65
C PHE A 334 3.75 -12.55 -15.79
N THR A 335 4.81 -12.05 -15.15
CA THR A 335 5.71 -12.90 -14.34
C THR A 335 4.93 -13.66 -13.27
N GLY A 336 5.04 -14.99 -13.25
CA GLY A 336 4.29 -15.88 -12.36
C GLY A 336 2.92 -16.34 -12.88
N PHE A 337 2.51 -15.86 -14.07
CA PHE A 337 1.24 -16.17 -14.74
C PHE A 337 1.44 -16.69 -16.17
N GLU A 338 2.61 -17.24 -16.48
CA GLU A 338 2.95 -17.72 -17.82
C GLU A 338 2.16 -18.98 -18.20
N THR A 339 1.65 -19.71 -17.21
CA THR A 339 0.83 -20.93 -17.38
C THR A 339 -0.60 -20.67 -16.90
N PRO A 340 -1.57 -20.48 -17.81
CA PRO A 340 -2.96 -20.25 -17.43
C PRO A 340 -3.54 -21.36 -16.56
N GLY A 341 -4.37 -21.00 -15.57
CA GLY A 341 -5.02 -21.91 -14.63
C GLY A 341 -4.12 -22.41 -13.49
N LYS A 342 -2.83 -22.04 -13.46
CA LYS A 342 -1.91 -22.42 -12.38
C LYS A 342 -2.22 -21.69 -11.07
N VAL A 343 -2.63 -20.42 -11.16
CA VAL A 343 -3.01 -19.59 -10.00
C VAL A 343 -4.52 -19.59 -9.88
N LYS A 344 -5.06 -20.03 -8.74
CA LYS A 344 -6.50 -19.98 -8.46
C LYS A 344 -6.80 -18.88 -7.47
N ALA A 345 -7.93 -18.17 -7.63
CA ALA A 345 -8.35 -17.15 -6.67
C ALA A 345 -8.44 -17.68 -5.23
N SER A 346 -8.94 -18.91 -5.05
CA SER A 346 -9.03 -19.58 -3.74
C SER A 346 -7.70 -19.71 -3.00
N ASP A 347 -6.59 -19.68 -3.73
CA ASP A 347 -5.26 -19.80 -3.14
C ASP A 347 -4.77 -18.45 -2.61
N LEU A 348 -5.19 -17.34 -3.23
CA LEU A 348 -4.65 -16.01 -2.94
C LEU A 348 -5.25 -15.34 -1.70
N TYR A 349 -6.48 -15.71 -1.34
CA TYR A 349 -7.21 -15.00 -0.29
C TYR A 349 -7.91 -15.93 0.71
N THR A 350 -8.41 -15.33 1.78
CA THR A 350 -9.38 -15.93 2.70
C THR A 350 -10.38 -14.88 3.15
N ASN A 351 -11.64 -15.28 3.30
CA ASN A 351 -12.67 -14.49 3.98
C ASN A 351 -13.03 -15.07 5.35
N ASP A 352 -12.35 -16.14 5.79
CA ASP A 352 -12.75 -16.95 6.95
C ASP A 352 -12.63 -16.18 8.27
N LEU A 353 -11.77 -15.15 8.31
CA LEU A 353 -11.60 -14.26 9.45
C LEU A 353 -12.28 -12.90 9.25
N ASN A 354 -13.12 -12.73 8.23
CA ASN A 354 -13.79 -11.45 8.03
C ASN A 354 -14.99 -11.33 8.99
N PRO A 355 -14.95 -10.43 9.98
CA PRO A 355 -15.96 -10.37 11.03
C PRO A 355 -17.32 -9.87 10.53
N TYR A 356 -17.37 -9.12 9.42
CA TYR A 356 -18.63 -8.72 8.79
C TYR A 356 -19.28 -9.89 8.05
N LYS A 357 -18.48 -10.67 7.32
CA LYS A 357 -18.99 -11.85 6.60
C LYS A 357 -19.51 -12.92 7.56
N ASN A 358 -18.84 -13.09 8.71
CA ASN A 358 -19.19 -14.09 9.71
C ASN A 358 -20.28 -13.61 10.71
N GLY A 359 -20.74 -12.36 10.62
CA GLY A 359 -21.74 -11.80 11.52
C GLY A 359 -21.26 -11.46 12.93
N GLU A 360 -19.93 -11.42 13.17
CA GLU A 360 -19.34 -10.95 14.42
C GLU A 360 -19.45 -9.42 14.58
N ILE A 361 -19.56 -8.70 13.46
CA ILE A 361 -19.88 -7.26 13.38
C ILE A 361 -21.05 -7.09 12.39
N LYS A 362 -21.96 -6.16 12.69
CA LYS A 362 -23.11 -5.83 11.83
C LYS A 362 -22.73 -4.81 10.74
#